data_AF-A0A972ZXW7-F1
#
_entry.id   AF-A0A972ZXW7-F1
#
_cell.length_a   1.000
_cell.length_b   1.000
_cell.length_c   1.000
_cell.angle_alpha   90.00
_cell.angle_beta   90.00
_cell.angle_gamma   90.00
#
_symmetry.space_group_name_H-M   'P 1'
#
loop_
_entity.id
_entity.type
_entity.pdbx_description
1 polymer ?
#
loop_
_entity_poly.entity_id
_entity_poly.type
_entity_poly.pdbx_seq_one_letter_code
_entity_poly.pdbx_strand_id
1 'polypeptide(L)'
;IVRSAQCSALMPMMQFSVAPWRVLSEDNMAICRDMARLHEAMGAEILALARASSTSGEPMVRAIEYMYPHQAYSEIKDQFLLGDSILVAPVLEKGKRARSVVFPPGAWQGDDGSSVIGPCVRTIDVPLARLPWYRLVTIEQPLGSVEQSLGAEHIE
;
A
#
# COMPACT_ATOMS: atom_id res chain seq x y z
N ILE A 1 7.02 -10.73 16.04
CA ILE A 1 7.54 -9.36 16.29
C ILE A 1 7.96 -8.69 14.99
N VAL A 2 8.95 -9.20 14.25
CA VAL A 2 9.38 -8.60 12.95
C VAL A 2 8.21 -8.32 11.99
N ARG A 3 7.41 -9.34 11.65
CA ARG A 3 6.24 -9.13 10.77
C ARG A 3 5.20 -8.15 11.34
N SER A 4 5.05 -8.08 12.66
CA SER A 4 4.14 -7.12 13.31
C SER A 4 4.67 -5.69 13.19
N ALA A 5 5.98 -5.47 13.38
CA ALA A 5 6.63 -4.18 13.14
C ALA A 5 6.50 -3.76 11.66
N GLN A 6 6.60 -4.71 10.73
CA GLN A 6 6.37 -4.45 9.30
C GLN A 6 4.92 -4.05 9.02
N CYS A 7 3.93 -4.71 9.63
CA CYS A 7 2.52 -4.34 9.44
C CYS A 7 2.24 -2.90 9.88
N SER A 8 2.86 -2.45 10.99
CA SER A 8 2.61 -1.12 11.55
C SER A 8 3.51 -0.01 10.99
N ALA A 9 4.57 -0.34 10.24
CA ALA A 9 5.54 0.64 9.73
C ALA A 9 4.89 1.69 8.82
N LEU A 10 3.87 1.32 8.05
CA LEU A 10 3.12 2.23 7.17
C LEU A 10 1.64 2.37 7.62
N MET A 11 1.40 2.25 8.92
CA MET A 11 0.13 2.64 9.55
C MET A 11 0.25 4.05 10.16
N PRO A 12 -0.86 4.71 10.53
CA PRO A 12 -0.85 6.03 11.17
C PRO A 12 -0.05 6.08 12.47
N MET A 13 0.11 4.94 13.13
CA MET A 13 0.88 4.78 14.36
C MET A 13 1.66 3.47 14.32
N MET A 14 2.94 3.55 14.70
CA MET A 14 3.76 2.37 14.94
C MET A 14 3.89 2.11 16.45
N GLN A 15 3.45 0.93 16.91
CA GLN A 15 3.52 0.53 18.32
C GLN A 15 4.34 -0.76 18.49
N PHE A 16 5.12 -0.81 19.57
CA PHE A 16 5.78 -2.03 20.05
C PHE A 16 5.19 -2.43 21.40
N SER A 17 4.63 -3.64 21.51
CA SER A 17 4.11 -4.17 22.78
C SER A 17 5.20 -4.81 23.66
N VAL A 18 6.42 -4.94 23.13
CA VAL A 18 7.60 -5.46 23.84
C VAL A 18 8.84 -4.78 23.29
N ALA A 19 9.80 -4.50 24.16
CA ALA A 19 11.12 -4.00 23.78
C ALA A 19 11.85 -5.04 22.90
N PRO A 20 12.08 -4.78 21.59
CA PRO A 20 12.58 -5.80 20.67
C PRO A 20 13.93 -6.39 21.08
N TRP A 21 14.84 -5.57 21.63
CA TRP A 21 16.16 -5.98 22.10
C TRP A 21 16.14 -6.98 23.27
N ARG A 22 15.00 -7.15 23.96
CA ARG A 22 14.87 -8.14 25.04
C ARG A 22 14.53 -9.54 24.56
N VAL A 23 14.01 -9.67 23.34
CA VAL A 23 13.31 -10.89 22.88
C VAL A 23 13.68 -11.31 21.46
N LEU A 24 14.47 -10.51 20.74
CA LEU A 24 14.95 -10.81 19.40
C LEU A 24 16.47 -10.95 19.36
N SER A 25 16.95 -11.73 18.39
CA SER A 25 18.35 -11.67 17.95
C SER A 25 18.70 -10.29 17.39
N GLU A 26 20.00 -9.98 17.32
CA GLU A 26 20.50 -8.72 16.75
C GLU A 26 19.99 -8.49 15.32
N ASP A 27 20.04 -9.50 14.46
CA ASP A 27 19.53 -9.40 13.07
C ASP A 27 18.04 -9.05 13.01
N ASN A 28 17.22 -9.71 13.84
CA ASN A 28 15.78 -9.46 13.84
C ASN A 28 15.45 -8.09 14.48
N MET A 29 16.23 -7.66 15.47
CA MET A 29 16.12 -6.34 16.06
C MET A 29 16.52 -5.24 15.06
N ALA A 30 17.55 -5.47 14.25
CA ALA A 30 17.93 -4.58 13.16
C ALA A 30 16.79 -4.37 12.16
N ILE A 31 16.08 -5.44 11.78
CA ILE A 31 14.90 -5.32 10.90
C ILE A 31 13.80 -4.45 11.55
N CYS A 32 13.51 -4.63 12.84
CA CYS A 32 12.54 -3.79 13.54
C CYS A 32 12.97 -2.32 13.58
N ARG A 33 14.26 -2.04 13.75
CA ARG A 33 14.82 -0.68 13.69
C ARG A 33 14.67 -0.09 12.29
N ASP A 34 14.91 -0.87 11.23
CA ASP A 34 14.77 -0.39 9.86
C ASP A 34 13.30 -0.09 9.51
N MET A 35 12.35 -0.84 10.08
CA MET A 35 10.92 -0.50 9.98
C MET A 35 10.56 0.79 10.72
N ALA A 36 11.18 1.06 11.88
CA ALA A 36 10.99 2.34 12.57
C ALA A 36 11.56 3.52 11.77
N ARG A 37 12.72 3.32 11.12
CA ARG A 37 13.30 4.32 10.21
C ARG A 37 12.44 4.57 8.98
N LEU A 38 11.83 3.53 8.40
CA LEU A 38 10.87 3.68 7.31
C LEU A 38 9.67 4.54 7.75
N HIS A 39 9.12 4.25 8.93
CA HIS A 39 8.01 5.03 9.49
C HIS A 39 8.40 6.51 9.71
N GLU A 40 9.59 6.76 10.27
CA GLU A 40 10.14 8.11 10.43
C GLU A 40 10.29 8.83 9.08
N ALA A 41 10.87 8.16 8.07
CA ALA A 41 11.05 8.72 6.73
C ALA A 41 9.71 9.09 6.06
N MET A 42 8.64 8.33 6.34
CA MET A 42 7.28 8.59 5.85
C MET A 42 6.48 9.55 6.75
N GLY A 43 7.07 10.02 7.86
CA GLY A 43 6.36 10.75 8.91
C GLY A 43 5.68 12.03 8.43
N ALA A 44 6.29 12.76 7.49
CA ALA A 44 5.67 13.96 6.91
C ALA A 44 4.39 13.65 6.13
N GLU A 45 4.39 12.56 5.34
CA GLU A 45 3.24 12.13 4.55
C GLU A 45 2.14 11.54 5.44
N ILE A 46 2.51 10.73 6.43
CA ILE A 46 1.58 10.22 7.45
C ILE A 46 0.92 11.37 8.21
N LEU A 47 1.69 12.40 8.59
CA LEU A 47 1.15 13.57 9.29
C LEU A 47 0.22 14.39 8.38
N ALA A 48 0.54 14.54 7.10
CA ALA A 48 -0.32 15.20 6.13
C ALA A 48 -1.66 14.45 5.98
N LEU A 49 -1.62 13.12 5.88
CA LEU A 49 -2.81 12.27 5.86
C LEU A 49 -3.63 12.39 7.15
N ALA A 50 -2.98 12.47 8.31
CA ALA A 50 -3.68 12.64 9.59
C ALA A 50 -4.41 13.99 9.65
N ARG A 51 -3.79 15.07 9.17
CA ARG A 51 -4.43 16.39 9.07
C ARG A 51 -5.63 16.34 8.12
N ALA A 52 -5.47 15.79 6.92
CA ALA A 52 -6.55 15.65 5.96
C ALA A 52 -7.72 14.82 6.51
N SER A 53 -7.41 13.69 7.17
CA SER A 53 -8.39 12.83 7.83
C SER A 53 -9.14 13.56 8.94
N SER A 54 -8.46 14.38 9.76
CA SER A 54 -9.10 15.16 10.82
C SER A 54 -10.11 16.19 10.33
N THR A 55 -9.97 16.66 9.09
CA THR A 55 -10.88 17.64 8.47
C THR A 55 -12.00 16.97 7.69
N SER A 56 -11.70 15.89 6.95
CA SER A 56 -12.65 15.24 6.05
C SER A 56 -13.42 14.07 6.67
N GLY A 57 -12.87 13.44 7.71
CA GLY A 57 -13.38 12.17 8.25
C GLY A 57 -12.93 10.93 7.45
N GLU A 58 -12.23 11.12 6.33
CA GLU A 58 -11.75 10.04 5.47
C GLU A 58 -10.69 9.19 6.19
N PRO A 59 -10.72 7.85 6.07
CA PRO A 59 -9.73 7.00 6.69
C PRO A 59 -8.35 7.19 6.04
N MET A 60 -7.30 7.20 6.87
CA MET A 60 -5.90 7.22 6.40
C MET A 60 -5.49 5.86 5.83
N VAL A 61 -5.91 4.76 6.46
CA VAL A 61 -5.71 3.40 5.96
C VAL A 61 -7.00 2.97 5.29
N ARG A 62 -6.93 2.74 3.98
CA ARG A 62 -8.08 2.45 3.14
C ARG A 62 -8.02 1.01 2.65
N ALA A 63 -9.17 0.34 2.70
CA ALA A 63 -9.35 -0.90 1.93
C ALA A 63 -9.24 -0.57 0.43
N ILE A 64 -8.80 -1.52 -0.39
CA ILE A 64 -8.67 -1.26 -1.82
C ILE A 64 -10.04 -1.00 -2.45
N GLU A 65 -11.06 -1.77 -2.05
CA GLU A 65 -12.46 -1.56 -2.44
C GLU A 65 -12.98 -0.14 -2.12
N TYR A 66 -12.45 0.51 -1.08
CA TYR A 66 -12.82 1.89 -0.76
C TYR A 66 -12.41 2.87 -1.87
N MET A 67 -11.21 2.68 -2.43
CA MET A 67 -10.67 3.53 -3.50
C MET A 67 -11.13 3.09 -4.89
N TYR A 68 -11.42 1.80 -5.07
CA TYR A 68 -11.77 1.18 -6.34
C TYR A 68 -13.05 0.34 -6.15
N PRO A 69 -14.21 0.98 -5.95
CA PRO A 69 -15.45 0.29 -5.65
C PRO A 69 -15.91 -0.57 -6.83
N HIS A 70 -16.56 -1.69 -6.53
CA HIS A 70 -17.15 -2.62 -7.48
C HIS A 70 -16.15 -3.32 -8.41
N GLN A 71 -14.88 -3.42 -8.02
CA GLN A 71 -13.82 -4.11 -8.76
C GLN A 71 -13.41 -5.45 -8.12
N ALA A 72 -14.26 -6.01 -7.26
CA ALA A 72 -14.06 -7.27 -6.57
C ALA A 72 -12.83 -7.29 -5.64
N TYR A 73 -12.60 -6.20 -4.92
CA TYR A 73 -11.52 -6.07 -3.93
C TYR A 73 -12.00 -6.22 -2.48
N SER A 74 -13.30 -6.46 -2.26
CA SER A 74 -13.92 -6.56 -0.93
C SER A 74 -13.33 -7.64 -0.02
N GLU A 75 -12.79 -8.73 -0.59
CA GLU A 75 -12.22 -9.83 0.19
C GLU A 75 -10.74 -9.64 0.53
N ILE A 76 -10.10 -8.57 0.05
CA ILE A 76 -8.69 -8.29 0.32
C ILE A 76 -8.53 -7.74 1.74
N LYS A 77 -7.91 -8.55 2.60
CA LYS A 77 -7.74 -8.24 4.05
C LYS A 77 -6.28 -8.18 4.48
N ASP A 78 -5.36 -8.45 3.58
CA ASP A 78 -3.93 -8.61 3.87
C ASP A 78 -3.04 -7.57 3.15
N GLN A 79 -3.63 -6.59 2.49
CA GLN A 79 -2.97 -5.42 1.91
C GLN A 79 -3.93 -4.22 1.97
N PHE A 80 -3.38 -3.02 2.01
CA PHE A 80 -4.16 -1.79 2.19
C PHE A 80 -3.49 -0.63 1.46
N LEU A 81 -4.23 0.46 1.30
CA LEU A 81 -3.69 1.74 0.85
C LEU A 81 -3.47 2.66 2.07
N LEU A 82 -2.31 3.28 2.16
CA LEU A 82 -2.09 4.44 3.01
C LEU A 82 -2.34 5.68 2.15
N GLY A 83 -3.39 6.43 2.50
CA GLY A 83 -3.95 7.46 1.64
C GLY A 83 -4.54 6.86 0.36
N ASP A 84 -4.26 7.50 -0.77
CA ASP A 84 -4.71 7.11 -2.11
C ASP A 84 -3.61 6.46 -2.97
N SER A 85 -2.34 6.58 -2.55
CA SER A 85 -1.20 6.39 -3.45
C SER A 85 -0.11 5.46 -2.93
N ILE A 86 -0.20 4.96 -1.69
CA ILE A 86 0.77 3.98 -1.17
C ILE A 86 0.08 2.64 -0.93
N LEU A 87 0.37 1.64 -1.76
CA LEU A 87 -0.07 0.26 -1.55
C LEU A 87 0.90 -0.48 -0.64
N VAL A 88 0.41 -1.07 0.45
CA VAL A 88 1.21 -1.80 1.43
C VAL A 88 0.76 -3.25 1.50
N ALA A 89 1.70 -4.19 1.36
CA ALA A 89 1.42 -5.63 1.27
C ALA A 89 2.29 -6.46 2.25
N PRO A 90 2.03 -6.41 3.57
CA PRO A 90 2.83 -7.11 4.58
C PRO A 90 2.61 -8.63 4.58
N VAL A 91 3.64 -9.45 4.80
CA VAL A 91 3.44 -10.90 4.97
C VAL A 91 2.91 -11.21 6.37
N LEU A 92 1.71 -11.78 6.44
CA LEU A 92 1.01 -12.06 7.71
C LEU A 92 1.22 -13.49 8.22
N GLU A 93 1.45 -14.44 7.31
CA GLU A 93 1.61 -15.85 7.66
C GLU A 93 3.01 -16.20 8.16
N LYS A 94 3.08 -16.97 9.25
CA LYS A 94 4.35 -17.44 9.83
C LYS A 94 5.12 -18.30 8.82
N GLY A 95 6.40 -18.01 8.67
CA GLY A 95 7.31 -18.78 7.82
C GLY A 95 7.25 -18.44 6.32
N LYS A 96 6.21 -17.72 5.85
CA LYS A 96 6.13 -17.33 4.44
C LYS A 96 7.21 -16.31 4.05
N ARG A 97 7.73 -16.49 2.84
CA ARG A 97 8.76 -15.66 2.20
C ARG A 97 8.37 -15.21 0.79
N ALA A 98 7.11 -15.40 0.44
CA ALA A 98 6.50 -14.91 -0.77
C ALA A 98 5.02 -14.61 -0.49
N ARG A 99 4.41 -13.76 -1.31
CA ARG A 99 2.97 -13.51 -1.29
C ARG A 99 2.47 -13.06 -2.66
N SER A 100 1.16 -13.21 -2.88
CA SER A 100 0.47 -12.52 -3.97
C SER A 100 0.11 -11.10 -3.55
N VAL A 101 0.28 -10.15 -4.46
CA VAL A 101 -0.12 -8.75 -4.30
C VAL A 101 -1.08 -8.41 -5.43
N VAL A 102 -2.24 -7.85 -5.08
CA VAL A 102 -3.23 -7.33 -6.02
C VAL A 102 -2.92 -5.86 -6.29
N PHE A 103 -2.61 -5.52 -7.54
CA PHE A 103 -2.38 -4.14 -7.96
C PHE A 103 -3.68 -3.62 -8.60
N PRO A 104 -4.27 -2.54 -8.07
CA PRO A 104 -5.40 -1.88 -8.72
C PRO A 104 -4.90 -1.06 -9.94
N PRO A 105 -5.81 -0.51 -10.77
CA PRO A 105 -5.45 0.27 -11.95
C PRO A 105 -4.42 1.37 -11.66
N GLY A 106 -3.36 1.45 -12.48
CA GLY A 106 -2.29 2.42 -12.33
C GLY A 106 -0.88 1.83 -12.50
N ALA A 107 0.09 2.73 -12.61
CA ALA A 107 1.51 2.41 -12.62
C ALA A 107 2.09 2.55 -11.20
N TRP A 108 2.64 1.46 -10.67
CA TRP A 108 3.11 1.34 -9.29
C TRP A 108 4.62 1.14 -9.25
N GLN A 109 5.31 1.96 -8.46
CA GLN A 109 6.74 1.90 -8.22
C GLN A 109 7.02 1.28 -6.85
N GLY A 110 7.70 0.14 -6.82
CA GLY A 110 8.00 -0.62 -5.60
C GLY A 110 9.18 -0.09 -4.80
N ASP A 111 9.21 -0.47 -3.52
CA ASP A 111 10.31 -0.23 -2.57
C ASP A 111 11.67 -0.74 -3.06
N ASP A 112 11.66 -1.75 -3.93
CA ASP A 112 12.82 -2.39 -4.54
C ASP A 112 13.19 -1.82 -5.93
N GLY A 113 12.52 -0.76 -6.37
CA GLY A 113 12.74 -0.19 -7.70
C GLY A 113 11.97 -0.89 -8.82
N SER A 114 11.17 -1.93 -8.53
CA SER A 114 10.31 -2.56 -9.53
C SER A 114 9.17 -1.65 -9.99
N SER A 115 8.73 -1.78 -11.24
CA SER A 115 7.53 -1.10 -11.75
C SER A 115 6.48 -2.12 -12.17
N VAL A 116 5.23 -1.90 -11.77
CA VAL A 116 4.10 -2.79 -12.04
C VAL A 116 2.93 -1.99 -12.59
N ILE A 117 2.37 -2.43 -13.72
CA ILE A 117 1.14 -1.88 -14.28
C ILE A 117 -0.03 -2.75 -13.82
N GLY A 118 -0.98 -2.15 -13.10
CA GLY A 118 -2.26 -2.76 -12.74
C GLY A 118 -3.38 -2.39 -13.72
N PRO A 119 -4.53 -3.09 -13.70
CA PRO A 119 -4.91 -4.08 -12.70
C PRO A 119 -4.27 -5.45 -12.95
N CYS A 120 -3.60 -6.02 -11.95
CA CYS A 120 -3.06 -7.38 -12.05
C CYS A 120 -2.77 -7.99 -10.68
N VAL A 121 -2.44 -9.28 -10.66
CA VAL A 121 -1.89 -9.96 -9.48
C VAL A 121 -0.44 -10.38 -9.80
N ARG A 122 0.47 -10.16 -8.84
CA ARG A 122 1.85 -10.64 -8.92
C ARG A 122 2.25 -11.37 -7.66
N THR A 123 2.87 -12.53 -7.82
CA THR A 123 3.58 -13.21 -6.73
C THR A 123 4.98 -12.64 -6.63
N ILE A 124 5.37 -12.22 -5.44
CA ILE A 124 6.69 -11.61 -5.18
C ILE A 124 7.40 -12.34 -4.04
N ASP A 125 8.73 -12.32 -4.09
CA ASP A 125 9.56 -12.75 -2.97
C ASP A 125 9.66 -11.65 -1.92
N VAL A 126 9.46 -12.06 -0.67
CA VAL A 126 9.44 -11.19 0.51
C VAL A 126 10.33 -11.80 1.59
N PRO A 127 11.66 -11.57 1.52
CA PRO A 127 12.57 -11.97 2.59
C PRO A 127 12.12 -11.35 3.92
N LEU A 128 12.60 -11.91 5.03
CA LEU A 128 12.14 -11.47 6.36
C LEU A 128 12.40 -9.98 6.60
N ALA A 129 13.45 -9.41 6.01
CA ALA A 129 13.84 -8.01 6.16
C ALA A 129 12.99 -7.01 5.35
N ARG A 130 12.12 -7.49 4.44
CA ARG A 130 11.36 -6.63 3.52
C ARG A 130 9.90 -6.48 3.93
N LEU A 131 9.41 -5.24 3.89
CA LEU A 131 7.99 -4.89 3.81
C LEU A 131 7.71 -4.42 2.36
N PRO A 132 6.94 -5.17 1.55
CA PRO A 132 6.57 -4.71 0.22
C PRO A 132 5.61 -3.53 0.32
N TRP A 133 5.98 -2.43 -0.33
CA TRP A 133 5.08 -1.30 -0.55
C TRP A 133 5.38 -0.66 -1.91
N TYR A 134 4.37 -0.02 -2.49
CA TYR A 134 4.44 0.56 -3.82
C TYR A 134 3.78 1.93 -3.81
N ARG A 135 4.37 2.87 -4.54
CA ARG A 135 3.83 4.21 -4.77
C ARG A 135 3.18 4.29 -6.15
N LEU A 136 1.96 4.79 -6.20
CA LEU A 136 1.29 5.13 -7.45
C LEU A 136 2.02 6.30 -8.12
N VAL A 137 2.42 6.11 -9.38
CA VAL A 137 3.09 7.12 -10.20
C VAL A 137 2.08 7.82 -11.11
N THR A 138 1.25 7.03 -11.80
CA THR A 138 0.24 7.52 -12.74
C THR A 138 -0.99 6.63 -12.67
N ILE A 139 -2.17 7.24 -12.74
CA ILE A 139 -3.42 6.50 -12.97
C ILE A 139 -3.50 6.21 -14.47
N GLU A 140 -3.37 4.95 -14.86
CA GLU A 140 -3.76 4.54 -16.21
C GLU A 140 -5.29 4.41 -16.22
N GLN A 141 -5.97 5.36 -16.89
CA GLN A 141 -7.38 5.14 -17.19
C GLN A 141 -7.50 3.97 -18.18
N PRO A 142 -8.46 3.05 -17.99
CA PRO A 142 -8.73 2.05 -19.01
C PRO A 142 -9.10 2.78 -20.31
N LEU A 143 -8.38 2.48 -21.40
CA LEU A 143 -8.72 2.90 -22.75
C LEU A 143 -10.15 2.43 -23.06
N GLY A 144 -11.14 3.30 -22.87
CA GLY A 144 -12.54 2.88 -22.93
C GLY A 144 -13.54 3.92 -22.44
N SER A 145 -13.40 5.18 -22.83
CA SER A 145 -14.51 6.12 -22.92
C SER A 145 -14.34 6.84 -24.24
N VAL A 146 -14.86 6.26 -25.31
CA VAL A 146 -15.05 7.01 -26.55
C VAL A 146 -16.01 8.12 -26.20
N GLU A 147 -15.53 9.37 -26.18
CA GLU A 147 -16.38 10.55 -26.28
C GLU A 147 -17.28 10.32 -27.50
N GLN A 148 -18.58 10.10 -27.26
CA GLN A 148 -19.56 10.25 -28.33
C GLN A 148 -19.53 11.70 -28.74
N SER A 149 -18.93 11.96 -29.90
CA SER A 149 -18.82 13.27 -30.50
C SER A 149 -20.19 13.93 -30.61
N LEU A 150 -20.29 15.14 -30.06
CA LEU A 150 -21.23 16.15 -30.54
C LEU A 150 -21.06 16.34 -32.05
N GLY A 151 -22.18 16.47 -32.77
CA GLY A 151 -22.20 17.09 -34.09
C GLY A 151 -22.99 16.35 -35.16
N ALA A 152 -24.31 16.21 -34.98
CA ALA A 152 -25.20 16.12 -36.13
C ALA A 152 -25.76 17.52 -36.42
N GLU A 153 -25.03 18.27 -37.25
CA GLU A 153 -25.65 19.25 -38.13
C GLU A 153 -26.44 18.46 -39.20
N HIS A 154 -27.73 18.76 -39.36
CA HIS A 154 -28.38 19.09 -40.65
C HIS A 154 -29.89 19.33 -40.43
N ILE A 155 -30.37 20.54 -40.72
CA ILE A 155 -31.21 20.92 -41.90
C ILE A 155 -32.59 20.22 -41.80
N GLU A 156 -33.70 20.93 -41.55
CA GLU A 156 -34.33 21.97 -42.41
C GLU A 156 -35.32 22.82 -41.60
#